data_AF-A0AAN4YHG2-F1
#
_entry.id   AF-A0AAN4YHG2-F1
#
_cell.length_a   1.000
_cell.length_b   1.000
_cell.length_c   1.000
_cell.angle_alpha   90.00
_cell.angle_beta   90.00
_cell.angle_gamma   90.00
#
_symmetry.space_group_name_H-M   'P 1'
#
loop_
_entity.id
_entity.type
_entity.pdbx_description
1 polymer ?
#
loop_
_entity_poly.entity_id
_entity_poly.type
_entity_poly.pdbx_seq_one_letter_code
_entity_poly.pdbx_strand_id
1 'polypeptide(L)'
;MQLKQLVLPALALSGSALGSPTPAKRADEKVGYLSVYWTTDDESVYFALSDNDDPLGFAAINGGKAVVSPTLGTKAVRDTSIIAGQGNNAGKYWIIGTDLNIDDVSFITES
;
A
#
# COMPACT_ATOMS: atom_id res chain seq x y z
N MET A 1 -75.04 -6.58 -17.74
CA MET A 1 -74.67 -6.24 -16.35
C MET A 1 -73.18 -5.94 -16.32
N GLN A 2 -72.78 -4.92 -15.56
CA GLN A 2 -71.56 -4.09 -15.71
C GLN A 2 -70.22 -4.83 -15.84
N LEU A 3 -69.30 -4.26 -16.64
CA LEU A 3 -67.86 -4.48 -16.44
C LEU A 3 -67.14 -3.14 -16.25
N LYS A 4 -66.37 -3.10 -15.15
CA LYS A 4 -65.80 -1.94 -14.47
C LYS A 4 -64.56 -1.37 -15.17
N GLN A 5 -64.36 -0.08 -14.95
CA GLN A 5 -63.26 0.79 -15.39
C GLN A 5 -61.89 0.51 -14.71
N LEU A 6 -60.82 0.85 -15.46
CA LEU A 6 -59.52 1.47 -15.09
C LEU A 6 -58.55 0.62 -14.23
N VAL A 7 -57.23 0.56 -14.47
CA VAL A 7 -56.22 1.63 -14.26
C VAL A 7 -54.87 1.22 -14.90
N LEU A 8 -54.16 2.16 -15.54
CA LEU A 8 -52.76 2.02 -15.99
C LEU A 8 -51.80 2.10 -14.79
N PRO A 9 -50.79 1.23 -14.66
CA PRO A 9 -49.70 1.46 -13.72
C PRO A 9 -48.65 2.40 -14.33
N ALA A 10 -48.30 3.44 -13.58
CA ALA A 10 -47.23 4.39 -13.90
C ALA A 10 -45.85 3.71 -13.79
N LEU A 11 -44.97 4.00 -14.77
CA LEU A 11 -43.59 3.55 -14.81
C LEU A 11 -42.75 4.33 -13.79
N ALA A 12 -42.33 3.68 -12.71
CA ALA A 12 -41.35 4.25 -11.78
C ALA A 12 -39.94 4.05 -12.35
N LEU A 13 -39.26 5.15 -12.70
CA LEU A 13 -37.87 5.15 -13.14
C LEU A 13 -36.96 4.98 -11.91
N SER A 14 -36.57 3.74 -11.60
CA SER A 14 -35.62 3.47 -10.52
C SER A 14 -34.23 4.00 -10.90
N GLY A 15 -33.76 5.02 -10.17
CA GLY A 15 -32.41 5.56 -10.30
C GLY A 15 -31.37 4.54 -9.86
N SER A 16 -30.43 4.25 -10.76
CA SER A 16 -29.26 3.41 -10.48
C SER A 16 -28.35 4.14 -9.49
N ALA A 17 -28.34 3.72 -8.23
CA ALA A 17 -27.28 4.11 -7.31
C ALA A 17 -25.96 3.53 -7.83
N LEU A 18 -25.05 4.38 -8.27
CA LEU A 18 -23.66 4.04 -8.54
C LEU A 18 -23.05 3.58 -7.21
N GLY A 19 -22.98 2.27 -7.00
CA GLY A 19 -22.38 1.68 -5.82
C GLY A 19 -20.93 2.14 -5.69
N SER A 20 -20.60 2.80 -4.58
CA SER A 20 -19.20 3.04 -4.21
C SER A 20 -18.49 1.69 -4.11
N PRO A 21 -17.25 1.54 -4.63
CA PRO A 21 -16.52 0.28 -4.48
C PRO A 21 -16.36 0.01 -2.98
N THR A 22 -17.06 -1.01 -2.50
CA THR A 22 -16.82 -1.54 -1.16
C THR A 22 -15.43 -2.15 -1.19
N PRO A 23 -14.48 -1.73 -0.32
CA PRO A 23 -13.16 -2.34 -0.30
C PRO A 23 -13.34 -3.85 -0.12
N ALA A 24 -12.80 -4.62 -1.08
CA ALA A 24 -12.90 -6.06 -1.07
C ALA A 24 -12.35 -6.62 0.25
N LYS A 25 -13.04 -7.62 0.81
CA LYS A 25 -12.66 -8.30 2.05
C LYS A 25 -11.18 -8.71 1.96
N ARG A 26 -10.36 -8.23 2.90
CA ARG A 26 -8.95 -8.62 3.04
C ARG A 26 -8.90 -10.16 3.20
N ALA A 27 -8.00 -10.82 2.48
CA ALA A 27 -7.92 -12.28 2.39
C ALA A 27 -8.04 -12.96 3.77
N ASP A 28 -8.82 -14.05 3.83
CA ASP A 28 -9.25 -14.72 5.07
C ASP A 28 -8.09 -15.42 5.82
N GLU A 29 -6.94 -15.63 5.20
CA GLU A 29 -5.75 -16.24 5.82
C GLU A 29 -4.50 -15.38 5.55
N LYS A 30 -4.30 -14.34 6.35
CA LYS A 30 -3.02 -13.63 6.45
C LYS A 30 -2.38 -14.04 7.77
N VAL A 31 -1.22 -14.68 7.72
CA VAL A 31 -0.51 -15.26 8.89
C VAL A 31 0.59 -14.36 9.46
N GLY A 32 0.55 -13.05 9.18
CA GLY A 32 1.56 -12.11 9.65
C GLY A 32 1.60 -10.81 8.87
N TYR A 33 2.55 -9.94 9.25
CA TYR A 33 2.78 -8.63 8.68
C TYR A 33 4.14 -8.56 7.99
N LEU A 34 4.19 -7.85 6.86
CA LEU A 34 5.45 -7.47 6.20
C LEU A 34 5.81 -6.05 6.64
N SER A 35 7.00 -5.91 7.23
CA SER A 35 7.63 -4.62 7.46
C SER A 35 8.58 -4.31 6.32
N VAL A 36 8.52 -3.06 5.85
CA VAL A 36 9.48 -2.47 4.92
C VAL A 36 10.17 -1.34 5.66
N TYR A 37 11.48 -1.44 5.81
CA TYR A 37 12.27 -0.50 6.60
C TYR A 37 13.59 -0.19 5.90
N TRP A 38 14.25 0.85 6.38
CA TRP A 38 15.59 1.24 5.94
C TRP A 38 16.53 1.27 7.14
N THR A 39 17.84 1.20 6.90
CA THR A 39 18.86 1.28 7.95
C THR A 39 19.75 2.50 7.75
N THR A 40 20.36 3.00 8.84
CA THR A 40 21.29 4.13 8.77
C THR A 40 22.68 3.76 8.24
N ASP A 41 23.02 2.47 8.23
CA ASP A 41 24.39 2.03 7.89
C ASP A 41 24.67 2.12 6.39
N ASP A 42 23.66 1.82 5.57
CA ASP A 42 23.77 1.80 4.11
C ASP A 42 22.58 2.46 3.39
N GLU A 43 21.67 3.08 4.15
CA GLU A 43 20.48 3.80 3.66
C GLU A 43 19.72 3.05 2.56
N SER A 44 19.66 1.72 2.70
CA SER A 44 19.03 0.79 1.76
C SER A 44 17.75 0.18 2.34
N VAL A 45 16.93 -0.46 1.49
CA VAL A 45 15.63 -1.04 1.88
C VAL A 45 15.75 -2.51 2.25
N TYR A 46 15.13 -2.88 3.36
CA TYR A 46 15.10 -4.21 3.93
C TYR A 46 13.66 -4.64 4.23
N PHE A 47 13.48 -5.96 4.32
CA PHE A 47 12.21 -6.56 4.70
C PHE A 47 12.34 -7.40 5.96
N ALA A 48 11.28 -7.37 6.78
CA ALA A 48 11.11 -8.29 7.89
C ALA A 48 9.67 -8.81 7.92
N LEU A 49 9.51 -10.06 8.36
CA LEU A 49 8.20 -10.67 8.53
C LEU A 49 7.90 -10.87 10.01
N SER A 50 6.65 -10.61 10.38
CA SER A 50 6.12 -11.09 11.65
C SER A 50 5.63 -12.53 11.53
N ASP A 51 5.61 -13.22 12.66
CA ASP A 51 4.88 -14.47 12.80
C ASP A 51 3.42 -14.17 13.20
N ASN A 52 2.54 -15.16 13.08
CA ASN A 52 1.17 -15.08 13.55
C ASN A 52 1.09 -15.13 15.08
N ASP A 53 1.95 -15.93 15.71
CA ASP A 53 1.99 -16.12 17.16
C ASP A 53 2.64 -14.94 17.88
N ASP A 54 3.49 -14.18 17.18
CA ASP A 54 4.07 -12.92 17.65
C ASP A 54 3.97 -11.83 16.55
N PRO A 55 2.85 -11.09 16.48
CA PRO A 55 2.63 -10.07 15.46
C PRO A 55 3.52 -8.83 15.64
N LEU A 56 4.20 -8.68 16.78
CA LEU A 56 5.13 -7.57 17.05
C LEU A 56 6.59 -7.99 16.89
N GLY A 57 6.88 -9.28 16.88
CA GLY A 57 8.20 -9.83 16.59
C GLY A 57 8.47 -9.83 15.09
N PHE A 58 9.44 -9.03 14.65
CA PHE A 58 9.86 -8.98 13.24
C PHE A 58 11.21 -9.65 13.05
N ALA A 59 11.26 -10.63 12.15
CA ALA A 59 12.50 -11.28 11.74
C ALA A 59 12.91 -10.81 10.34
N ALA A 60 14.16 -10.35 10.20
CA ALA A 60 14.70 -9.96 8.90
C ALA A 60 14.68 -11.15 7.93
N ILE A 61 14.18 -10.91 6.71
CA ILE A 61 14.17 -11.90 5.64
C ILE A 61 15.31 -11.62 4.65
N ASN A 62 15.36 -12.38 3.54
CA ASN A 62 16.43 -12.26 2.53
C ASN A 62 17.85 -12.45 3.12
N GLY A 63 17.99 -13.24 4.19
CA GLY A 63 19.25 -13.44 4.90
C GLY A 63 19.82 -12.16 5.51
N GLY A 64 18.96 -11.18 5.83
CA GLY A 64 19.37 -9.87 6.34
C GLY A 64 20.03 -8.97 5.30
N LYS A 65 19.89 -9.27 4.00
CA LYS A 65 20.44 -8.46 2.90
C LYS A 65 19.42 -7.46 2.39
N ALA A 66 19.91 -6.30 1.96
CA ALA A 66 19.09 -5.29 1.29
C ALA A 66 18.37 -5.88 0.07
N VAL A 67 17.11 -5.49 -0.08
CA VAL A 67 16.26 -5.85 -1.24
C VAL A 67 16.42 -4.80 -2.34
N VAL A 68 16.63 -3.53 -1.95
CA VAL A 68 16.90 -2.43 -2.87
C VAL A 68 18.00 -1.55 -2.26
N SER A 69 19.06 -1.34 -3.03
CA SER A 69 20.09 -0.35 -2.71
C SER A 69 20.08 0.74 -3.78
N PRO A 70 19.78 2.00 -3.43
CA PRO A 70 19.71 3.09 -4.40
C PRO A 70 21.06 3.34 -5.07
N THR A 71 21.08 3.46 -6.40
CA THR A 71 22.31 3.76 -7.17
C THR A 71 22.26 5.11 -7.87
N LEU A 72 21.11 5.78 -7.83
CA LEU A 72 20.84 7.07 -8.45
C LEU A 72 20.53 8.11 -7.36
N GLY A 73 20.58 9.39 -7.72
CA GLY A 73 20.30 10.49 -6.78
C GLY A 73 21.36 10.57 -5.68
N THR A 74 20.91 10.70 -4.43
CA THR A 74 21.78 10.74 -3.25
C THR A 74 22.33 9.37 -2.85
N LYS A 75 21.93 8.31 -3.57
CA LYS A 75 22.30 6.90 -3.30
C LYS A 75 21.84 6.42 -1.93
N ALA A 76 20.79 7.05 -1.40
CA ALA A 76 20.20 6.78 -0.10
C ALA A 76 18.67 6.83 -0.21
N VAL A 77 17.98 6.04 0.63
CA VAL A 77 16.53 6.09 0.74
C VAL A 77 16.09 6.03 2.20
N ARG A 78 15.14 6.90 2.53
CA ARG A 78 14.56 7.03 3.88
C ARG A 78 13.04 6.99 3.83
N ASP A 79 12.43 6.88 5.01
CA ASP A 79 10.97 6.97 5.22
C ASP A 79 10.15 6.01 4.34
N THR A 80 10.61 4.76 4.23
CA THR A 80 10.02 3.77 3.31
C THR A 80 8.57 3.41 3.66
N SER A 81 7.72 3.39 2.64
CA SER A 81 6.33 2.93 2.71
C SER A 81 6.04 1.97 1.56
N ILE A 82 5.18 0.96 1.78
CA ILE A 82 4.78 -0.01 0.75
C ILE A 82 3.29 0.12 0.43
N ILE A 83 2.96 0.12 -0.87
CA ILE A 83 1.59 0.23 -1.37
C ILE A 83 1.28 -0.96 -2.28
N ALA A 84 0.16 -1.62 -2.02
CA ALA A 84 -0.36 -2.69 -2.87
C ALA A 84 -1.19 -2.10 -4.03
N GLY A 85 -0.89 -2.54 -5.25
CA GLY A 85 -1.65 -2.16 -6.43
C GLY A 85 -3.06 -2.71 -6.47
N GLN A 86 -3.92 -1.97 -7.15
CA GLN A 86 -5.35 -2.24 -7.31
C GLN A 86 -5.71 -2.34 -8.80
N GLY A 87 -6.89 -2.90 -9.09
CA GLY A 87 -7.39 -3.06 -10.46
C GLY A 87 -6.43 -3.86 -11.34
N ASN A 88 -6.04 -3.29 -12.48
CA ASN A 88 -5.11 -3.93 -13.43
C ASN A 88 -3.69 -4.14 -12.87
N ASN A 89 -3.37 -3.51 -11.74
CA ASN A 89 -2.09 -3.68 -11.05
C ASN A 89 -2.20 -4.56 -9.80
N ALA A 90 -3.32 -5.25 -9.59
CA ALA A 90 -3.45 -6.20 -8.49
C ALA A 90 -2.30 -7.22 -8.51
N GLY A 91 -1.66 -7.42 -7.35
CA GLY A 91 -0.48 -8.27 -7.20
C GLY A 91 0.87 -7.56 -7.42
N LYS A 92 0.87 -6.29 -7.83
CA LYS A 92 2.07 -5.45 -7.83
C LYS A 92 2.19 -4.67 -6.53
N TYR A 93 3.42 -4.36 -6.15
CA TYR A 93 3.75 -3.56 -4.98
C TYR A 93 4.72 -2.46 -5.38
N TRP A 94 4.55 -1.28 -4.80
CA TRP A 94 5.50 -0.18 -4.92
C TRP A 94 6.01 0.22 -3.56
N ILE A 95 7.30 0.49 -3.50
CA ILE A 95 7.95 1.09 -2.35
C ILE A 95 8.20 2.54 -2.71
N ILE A 96 7.80 3.43 -1.82
CA ILE A 96 8.06 4.86 -1.92
C ILE A 96 8.97 5.22 -0.74
N GLY A 97 9.99 6.02 -1.00
CA GLY A 97 10.89 6.56 0.01
C GLY A 97 11.47 7.88 -0.45
N THR A 98 12.05 8.60 0.49
CA THR A 98 12.70 9.90 0.28
C THR A 98 14.13 9.66 -0.19
N ASP A 99 14.50 10.21 -1.34
CA ASP A 99 15.89 10.28 -1.81
C ASP A 99 16.63 11.36 -1.02
N LEU A 100 17.28 10.93 0.07
CA LEU A 100 17.97 11.83 0.99
C LEU A 100 19.13 11.09 1.67
N ASN A 101 20.34 11.58 1.45
CA ASN A 101 21.53 11.26 2.24
C ASN A 101 21.81 12.46 3.15
N ILE A 102 21.76 12.25 4.48
CA ILE A 102 21.94 13.35 5.44
C ILE A 102 23.40 13.83 5.52
N ASP A 103 24.35 12.96 5.23
CA ASP A 103 25.79 13.24 5.32
C ASP A 103 26.30 14.03 4.10
N ASP A 104 25.55 14.00 2.99
CA ASP A 104 25.86 14.74 1.75
C ASP A 104 25.11 16.09 1.64
N VAL A 105 24.37 16.50 2.69
CA VAL A 105 23.67 17.79 2.68
C VAL A 105 24.63 18.89 3.15
N SER A 106 25.18 19.66 2.21
CA SER A 106 25.94 20.87 2.56
C SER A 106 24.98 21.98 3.02
N PHE A 107 24.91 22.24 4.31
CA PHE A 107 24.32 23.49 4.80
C PHE A 107 25.25 24.63 4.36
N ILE A 108 24.75 25.60 3.60
CA ILE A 108 25.52 26.80 3.26
C ILE A 108 25.76 27.55 4.56
N THR A 109 26.95 27.39 5.15
CA THR A 109 27.44 28.32 6.17
C THR A 109 27.86 29.59 5.44
N GLU A 110 26.94 30.55 5.32
CA GLU A 110 27.34 31.93 5.05
C GLU A 110 28.04 32.47 6.31
N SER A 111 29.34 32.71 6.19
CA SER A 111 30.16 33.45 7.17
C SER A 111 30.29 34.91 6.77
#